data_AF-A0A172T6E5-F1
#
_entry.id   AF-A0A172T6E5-F1
#
_cell.length_a   1.000
_cell.length_b   1.000
_cell.length_c   1.000
_cell.angle_alpha   90.00
_cell.angle_beta   90.00
_cell.angle_gamma   90.00
#
_symmetry.space_group_name_H-M   'P 1'
#
loop_
_entity.id
_entity.type
_entity.pdbx_description
1 polymer ?
#
loop_
_entity_poly.entity_id
_entity_poly.type
_entity_poly.pdbx_seq_one_letter_code
_entity_poly.pdbx_strand_id
1 'polypeptide(L)'
;MMDALDPTQEPTLAELLERYAMLRDTMLGLEAEKEALGVQIKAALQTGEQAETDLYRASLKISRRVEYPVERFREVFGDAAALEVATIDRKKAEALAQAGDLDKDVLRSLSVVKETQALVLQPKTR
;
A
#
# COMPACT_ATOMS: atom_id res chain seq x y z
N MET A 1 38.68 8.64 16.14
CA MET A 1 38.12 8.53 17.51
C MET A 1 36.76 9.17 17.45
N MET A 2 35.68 8.40 17.59
CA MET A 2 34.37 8.99 17.88
C MET A 2 34.51 9.57 19.29
N ASP A 3 34.54 10.90 19.41
CA ASP A 3 34.34 11.53 20.72
C ASP A 3 32.94 11.13 21.17
N ALA A 4 32.87 10.38 22.26
CA ALA A 4 31.62 10.10 22.91
C ALA A 4 31.06 11.45 23.37
N LEU A 5 29.96 11.88 22.75
CA LEU A 5 29.25 13.11 23.11
C LEU A 5 29.11 13.17 24.63
N ASP A 6 29.72 14.17 25.26
CA ASP A 6 29.52 14.46 26.67
C ASP A 6 28.01 14.68 26.87
N PRO A 7 27.32 13.83 27.66
CA PRO A 7 25.87 13.89 27.82
C PRO A 7 25.38 15.19 28.49
N THR A 8 26.29 16.05 28.93
CA THR A 8 25.99 17.33 29.59
C THR A 8 26.12 18.56 28.69
N GLN A 9 26.69 18.44 27.47
CA GLN A 9 26.72 19.53 26.49
C GLN A 9 25.52 19.47 25.55
N GLU A 10 24.88 20.62 25.31
CA GLU A 10 23.86 20.71 24.26
C GLU A 10 24.52 20.48 22.90
N PRO A 11 24.00 19.53 22.09
CA PRO A 11 24.59 19.21 20.80
C PRO A 11 24.47 20.40 19.85
N THR A 12 25.50 20.62 19.05
CA THR A 12 25.50 21.63 17.99
C THR A 12 24.50 21.29 16.89
N LEU A 13 24.12 22.29 16.08
CA LEU A 13 23.22 22.08 14.94
C LEU A 13 23.76 21.03 13.94
N ALA A 14 25.08 20.99 13.73
CA ALA A 14 25.71 20.03 12.84
C ALA A 14 25.58 18.60 13.38
N GLU A 15 25.81 18.39 14.68
CA GLU A 15 25.67 17.08 15.33
C GLU A 15 24.21 16.62 15.36
N LEU A 16 23.26 17.54 15.56
CA LEU A 16 21.83 17.26 15.45
C LEU A 16 21.45 16.81 14.04
N LEU A 17 21.95 17.51 13.01
CA LEU A 17 21.68 17.16 11.61
C LEU A 17 22.28 15.80 11.24
N GLU A 18 23.51 15.52 11.66
CA GLU A 18 24.18 14.23 11.42
C GLU A 18 23.37 13.09 12.05
N ARG A 19 22.98 13.24 13.32
CA ARG A 19 22.16 12.24 14.02
C ARG A 19 20.80 12.05 13.34
N TYR A 20 20.17 13.14 12.90
CA TYR A 20 18.90 13.09 12.19
C TYR A 20 19.03 12.34 10.85
N ALA A 21 20.06 12.65 10.05
CA ALA A 21 20.32 11.99 8.77
C ALA A 21 20.57 10.49 8.95
N MET A 22 21.41 10.11 9.92
CA MET A 22 21.67 8.71 10.25
C MET A 22 20.38 7.96 10.62
N LEU A 23 19.53 8.56 11.47
CA LEU A 23 18.25 7.94 11.87
C LEU A 23 17.31 7.76 10.68
N ARG A 24 17.19 8.79 9.83
CA ARG A 24 16.39 8.72 8.59
C ARG A 24 16.88 7.58 7.71
N ASP A 25 18.19 7.52 7.44
CA ASP A 25 18.75 6.54 6.51
C ASP A 25 18.65 5.11 7.08
N THR A 26 18.80 4.96 8.39
CA THR A 26 18.57 3.69 9.09
C THR A 26 17.10 3.25 8.96
N MET A 27 16.16 4.16 9.20
CA MET A 27 14.73 3.86 9.04
C MET A 27 14.40 3.45 7.61
N LEU A 28 14.92 4.16 6.61
CA LEU A 28 14.72 3.81 5.20
C LEU A 28 15.29 2.44 4.85
N GLY A 29 16.47 2.10 5.37
CA GLY A 29 17.06 0.78 5.21
C GLY A 29 16.20 -0.33 5.82
N LEU A 30 15.71 -0.13 7.05
CA LEU A 30 14.84 -1.08 7.74
C LEU A 30 13.47 -1.23 7.04
N GLU A 31 12.91 -0.16 6.50
CA GLU A 31 11.67 -0.19 5.72
C GLU A 31 11.85 -1.00 4.43
N ALA A 32 12.95 -0.79 3.71
CA ALA A 32 13.27 -1.52 2.49
C ALA A 32 13.47 -3.02 2.76
N GLU A 33 14.21 -3.38 3.81
CA GLU A 33 14.41 -4.78 4.20
C GLU A 33 13.09 -5.43 4.61
N LYS A 34 12.28 -4.76 5.43
CA LYS A 34 10.95 -5.22 5.82
C LYS A 34 10.05 -5.46 4.61
N GLU A 35 10.08 -4.58 3.61
CA GLU A 35 9.31 -4.75 2.37
C GLU A 35 9.77 -5.99 1.59
N ALA A 36 11.08 -6.16 1.42
CA ALA A 36 11.66 -7.32 0.74
C ALA A 36 11.30 -8.64 1.43
N LEU A 37 11.35 -8.68 2.76
CA LEU A 37 10.90 -9.83 3.56
C LEU A 37 9.39 -10.06 3.38
N GLY A 38 8.59 -9.00 3.38
CA GLY A 38 7.14 -9.08 3.18
C GLY A 38 6.76 -9.71 1.84
N VAL A 39 7.49 -9.40 0.76
CA VAL A 39 7.31 -10.01 -0.57
C VAL A 39 7.57 -11.53 -0.52
N GLN A 40 8.68 -11.94 0.10
CA GLN A 40 9.05 -13.35 0.20
C GLN A 40 8.05 -14.15 1.04
N ILE A 41 7.67 -13.63 2.22
CA ILE A 41 6.67 -14.26 3.09
C ILE A 41 5.34 -14.39 2.34
N LYS A 42 4.91 -13.33 1.65
CA LYS A 42 3.68 -13.36 0.86
C LYS A 42 3.70 -14.44 -0.21
N ALA A 43 4.82 -14.59 -0.94
CA ALA A 43 4.97 -15.64 -1.95
C ALA A 43 4.87 -17.05 -1.35
N ALA A 44 5.51 -17.29 -0.20
CA ALA A 44 5.42 -18.57 0.51
C ALA A 44 3.99 -18.87 1.03
N LEU A 45 3.29 -17.86 1.57
CA LEU A 45 1.90 -18.05 1.99
C LEU A 45 0.98 -18.34 0.78
N GLN A 46 1.27 -17.80 -0.41
CA GLN A 46 0.52 -18.10 -1.63
C GLN A 46 0.71 -19.54 -2.12
N THR A 47 1.84 -20.18 -1.83
CA THR A 47 2.09 -21.61 -2.12
C THR A 47 1.50 -22.54 -1.05
N GLY A 48 0.84 -21.98 -0.02
CA GLY A 48 0.17 -22.74 1.03
C GLY A 48 1.01 -22.96 2.29
N GLU A 49 2.20 -22.35 2.38
CA GLU A 49 3.00 -22.42 3.60
C GLU A 49 2.35 -21.65 4.76
N GLN A 50 2.81 -21.95 5.97
CA GLN A 50 2.38 -21.27 7.19
C GLN A 50 3.61 -20.78 7.95
N ALA A 51 3.57 -19.53 8.41
CA ALA A 51 4.64 -18.93 9.19
C ALA A 51 4.09 -18.33 10.48
N GLU A 52 4.70 -18.68 11.61
CA GLU A 52 4.40 -18.10 12.91
C GLU A 52 5.67 -17.95 13.75
N THR A 53 5.67 -16.93 14.61
CA THR A 53 6.63 -16.73 15.68
C THR A 53 5.96 -17.02 17.03
N ASP A 54 6.65 -16.77 18.13
CA ASP A 54 6.06 -16.84 19.46
C ASP A 54 4.91 -15.83 19.65
N LEU A 55 4.96 -14.71 18.95
CA LEU A 55 4.02 -13.59 19.12
C LEU A 55 2.98 -13.47 18.01
N TYR A 56 3.34 -13.85 16.78
CA TYR A 56 2.55 -13.56 15.59
C TYR A 56 2.34 -14.78 14.69
N ARG A 57 1.21 -14.83 14.01
CA ARG A 57 0.96 -15.69 12.85
C ARG A 57 0.82 -14.82 11.61
N ALA A 58 1.55 -15.17 10.56
CA ALA A 58 1.42 -14.51 9.27
C ALA A 58 0.21 -15.08 8.51
N SER A 59 -0.60 -14.21 7.92
CA SER A 59 -1.69 -14.61 7.02
C SER A 59 -1.87 -13.63 5.87
N LEU A 60 -2.53 -14.07 4.80
CA LEU A 60 -2.89 -13.21 3.68
C LEU A 60 -4.33 -12.73 3.86
N LYS A 61 -4.48 -11.41 4.03
CA LYS A 61 -5.78 -10.78 3.96
C LYS A 61 -6.13 -10.55 2.50
N ILE A 62 -7.11 -11.30 2.01
CA ILE A 62 -7.69 -11.11 0.70
C ILE A 62 -8.68 -9.94 0.75
N SER A 63 -8.49 -8.97 -0.13
CA SER A 63 -9.38 -7.84 -0.32
C SER A 63 -9.78 -7.76 -1.79
N ARG A 64 -11.10 -7.70 -2.05
CA ARG A 64 -11.63 -7.56 -3.40
C ARG A 64 -12.00 -6.10 -3.62
N ARG A 65 -11.40 -5.49 -4.64
CA ARG A 65 -11.73 -4.12 -5.07
C ARG A 65 -12.36 -4.16 -6.45
N VAL A 66 -13.44 -3.41 -6.61
CA VAL A 66 -14.00 -3.15 -7.94
C VAL A 66 -13.20 -2.02 -8.57
N GLU A 67 -12.63 -2.28 -9.74
CA GLU A 67 -11.89 -1.32 -10.55
C GLU A 67 -12.56 -1.19 -11.93
N TYR A 68 -12.37 -0.04 -12.57
CA TYR A 68 -12.81 0.22 -13.94
C TYR A 68 -11.56 0.38 -14.81
N PRO A 69 -11.22 -0.60 -15.67
CA PRO A 69 -10.03 -0.52 -16.53
C PRO A 69 -10.08 0.73 -17.39
N VAL A 70 -9.06 1.58 -17.31
CA VAL A 70 -9.06 2.91 -17.91
C VAL A 70 -9.21 2.83 -19.43
N GLU A 71 -8.57 1.87 -20.06
CA GLU A 71 -8.62 1.67 -21.52
C GLU A 71 -10.04 1.34 -21.98
N ARG A 72 -10.71 0.40 -21.30
CA ARG A 72 -12.11 0.01 -21.62
C ARG A 72 -13.10 1.12 -21.27
N PHE A 73 -12.87 1.81 -20.16
CA PHE A 73 -13.70 2.94 -19.74
C PHE A 73 -13.62 4.08 -20.76
N ARG A 74 -12.42 4.35 -21.27
CA ARG A 74 -12.13 5.37 -22.28
C ARG A 74 -12.73 5.04 -23.64
N GLU A 75 -12.70 3.78 -24.06
CA GLU A 75 -13.35 3.31 -25.29
C GLU A 75 -14.88 3.54 -25.25
N VAL A 76 -15.49 3.42 -24.07
CA VAL A 76 -16.95 3.46 -23.92
C VAL A 76 -17.49 4.84 -23.54
N PHE A 77 -16.80 5.56 -22.66
CA PHE A 77 -17.23 6.87 -22.13
C PHE A 77 -16.37 8.04 -22.61
N GLY A 78 -15.31 7.78 -23.37
CA GLY A 78 -14.43 8.80 -23.93
C GLY A 78 -13.30 9.26 -22.99
N ASP A 79 -12.39 10.03 -23.58
CA ASP A 79 -11.13 10.46 -22.95
C ASP A 79 -11.35 11.42 -21.76
N ALA A 80 -12.36 12.31 -21.85
CA ALA A 80 -12.69 13.26 -20.79
C ALA A 80 -13.20 12.56 -19.52
N ALA A 81 -14.12 11.60 -19.67
CA ALA A 81 -14.63 10.81 -18.56
C ALA A 81 -13.55 9.88 -17.99
N ALA A 82 -12.67 9.33 -18.85
CA ALA A 82 -11.55 8.52 -18.41
C ALA A 82 -10.55 9.31 -17.55
N LEU A 83 -10.24 10.57 -17.90
CA LEU A 83 -9.35 11.44 -17.13
C LEU A 83 -9.88 11.72 -15.71
N GLU A 84 -11.20 11.86 -15.56
CA GLU A 84 -11.84 12.10 -14.26
C GLU A 84 -11.83 10.88 -13.33
N VAL A 85 -11.78 9.66 -13.90
CA VAL A 85 -11.83 8.38 -13.18
C VAL A 85 -10.46 7.69 -13.07
N ALA A 86 -9.47 8.07 -13.89
CA ALA A 86 -8.16 7.43 -14.03
C ALA A 86 -7.32 7.33 -12.74
N THR A 87 -7.71 7.98 -11.65
CA THR A 87 -6.89 8.07 -10.44
C THR A 87 -7.68 7.89 -9.14
N ILE A 88 -8.50 6.84 -9.03
CA ILE A 88 -9.21 6.35 -7.81
C ILE A 88 -10.68 6.78 -7.73
N ASP A 89 -11.60 5.85 -7.98
CA ASP A 89 -12.37 5.06 -6.98
C ASP A 89 -13.74 4.69 -7.55
N ARG A 90 -14.24 3.52 -7.17
CA ARG A 90 -15.62 3.09 -7.46
C ARG A 90 -16.64 4.20 -7.18
N LYS A 91 -16.42 4.93 -6.08
CA LYS A 91 -17.29 6.02 -5.61
C LYS A 91 -17.49 7.15 -6.64
N LYS A 92 -16.45 7.52 -7.39
CA LYS A 92 -16.57 8.60 -8.39
C LYS A 92 -17.34 8.14 -9.62
N ALA A 93 -17.05 6.95 -10.13
CA ALA A 93 -17.79 6.37 -11.24
C ALA A 93 -19.27 6.14 -10.88
N GLU A 94 -19.55 5.67 -9.66
CA GLU A 94 -20.93 5.56 -9.15
C GLU A 94 -21.61 6.92 -9.00
N ALA A 95 -20.90 7.96 -8.58
CA ALA A 95 -21.43 9.32 -8.48
C ALA A 95 -21.79 9.90 -9.86
N LEU A 96 -20.93 9.74 -10.86
CA LEU A 96 -21.18 10.18 -12.25
C LEU A 96 -22.37 9.42 -12.86
N ALA A 97 -22.46 8.10 -12.62
CA ALA A 97 -23.60 7.33 -13.07
C ALA A 97 -24.89 7.75 -12.34
N GLN A 98 -24.80 8.13 -11.07
CA GLN A 98 -25.94 8.65 -10.32
C GLN A 98 -26.38 10.05 -10.79
N ALA A 99 -25.44 10.88 -11.24
CA ALA A 99 -25.70 12.19 -11.84
C ALA A 99 -26.29 12.11 -13.26
N GLY A 100 -26.20 10.94 -13.91
CA GLY A 100 -26.69 10.72 -15.27
C GLY A 100 -25.64 10.93 -16.35
N ASP A 101 -24.40 11.25 -15.97
CA ASP A 101 -23.27 11.47 -16.88
C ASP A 101 -22.73 10.14 -17.45
N LEU A 102 -23.01 9.02 -16.76
CA LEU A 102 -22.66 7.67 -17.22
C LEU A 102 -23.88 6.75 -17.19
N ASP A 103 -23.98 5.88 -18.19
CA ASP A 103 -24.95 4.79 -18.19
C ASP A 103 -24.56 3.74 -17.12
N LYS A 104 -25.48 3.51 -16.17
CA LYS A 104 -25.28 2.61 -15.02
C LYS A 104 -25.13 1.14 -15.44
N ASP A 105 -25.85 0.69 -16.46
CA ASP A 105 -25.84 -0.70 -16.89
C ASP A 105 -24.56 -1.00 -17.68
N VAL A 106 -24.16 -0.06 -18.52
CA VAL A 106 -22.86 -0.10 -19.21
C VAL A 106 -21.70 -0.04 -18.20
N LEU A 107 -21.76 0.86 -17.22
CA LEU A 107 -20.75 0.96 -16.17
C LEU A 107 -20.57 -0.35 -15.39
N ARG A 108 -21.66 -1.02 -15.03
CA ARG A 108 -21.63 -2.33 -14.34
C ARG A 108 -20.91 -3.39 -15.16
N SER A 109 -21.13 -3.41 -16.48
CA SER A 109 -20.49 -4.38 -17.38
C SER A 109 -18.97 -4.18 -17.54
N LEU A 110 -18.48 -2.96 -17.29
CA LEU A 110 -17.05 -2.64 -17.36
C LEU A 110 -16.28 -2.90 -16.06
N SER A 111 -17.00 -3.12 -14.97
CA SER A 111 -16.39 -3.33 -13.66
C SER A 111 -15.59 -4.64 -13.64
N VAL A 112 -14.36 -4.57 -13.13
CA VAL A 112 -13.49 -5.74 -12.91
C VAL A 112 -13.23 -5.87 -11.42
N VAL A 113 -13.51 -7.06 -10.87
CA VAL A 113 -13.15 -7.37 -9.49
C VAL A 113 -11.69 -7.78 -9.48
N LYS A 114 -10.83 -6.93 -8.92
CA LYS A 114 -9.43 -7.23 -8.68
C LYS A 114 -9.27 -7.74 -7.26
N GLU A 115 -8.73 -8.94 -7.15
CA GLU A 115 -8.33 -9.49 -5.87
C GLU A 115 -6.92 -8.99 -5.52
N THR A 116 -6.78 -8.39 -4.35
CA THR A 116 -5.51 -7.95 -3.78
C THR A 116 -5.27 -8.72 -2.50
N GLN A 117 -4.02 -9.07 -2.26
CA GLN A 117 -3.64 -9.82 -1.07
C GLN A 117 -2.62 -8.98 -0.31
N ALA A 118 -2.87 -8.77 0.99
CA ALA A 118 -1.96 -8.08 1.88
C ALA A 118 -1.45 -9.05 2.94
N LEU A 119 -0.14 -9.04 3.19
CA LEU A 119 0.45 -9.74 4.32
C LEU A 119 -0.01 -9.05 5.60
N VAL A 120 -0.57 -9.81 6.54
CA VAL A 120 -0.95 -9.33 7.86
C VAL A 120 -0.33 -10.22 8.93
N LEU A 121 0.07 -9.60 10.04
CA LEU A 121 0.54 -10.30 11.23
C LEU A 121 -0.58 -10.31 12.27
N GLN A 122 -1.13 -11.48 12.53
CA GLN A 122 -2.15 -11.67 13.55
C GLN A 122 -1.46 -12.00 14.88
N PRO A 123 -1.69 -11.26 15.96
CA PRO A 123 -1.15 -11.63 17.26
C PRO A 123 -1.73 -12.99 17.68
N LYS A 124 -0.89 -13.87 18.25
CA LYS A 124 -1.33 -15.19 18.70
C LYS A 124 -2.19 -15.11 19.97
N THR A 125 -2.08 -14.00 20.71
CA THR A 125 -2.67 -13.76 22.04
C THR A 125 -2.28 -14.82 23.07
N ARG A 126 -1.94 -14.35 24.27
CA ARG A 126 -2.11 -15.14 25.49
C ARG A 126 -3.48 -14.83 26.07
#